data_AF-A0A6N2DLX8-F1
#
_entry.id   AF-A0A6N2DLX8-F1
#
_cell.length_a   1.000
_cell.length_b   1.000
_cell.length_c   1.000
_cell.angle_alpha   90.00
_cell.angle_beta   90.00
_cell.angle_gamma   90.00
#
_symmetry.space_group_name_H-M   'P 1'
#
loop_
_entity.id
_entity.type
_entity.pdbx_description
1 polymer ?
#
loop_
_entity_poly.entity_id
_entity_poly.type
_entity_poly.pdbx_seq_one_letter_code
_entity_poly.pdbx_strand_id
1 'polypeptide(L)'
;MDPMATRLVIMTIVAAALATGCSSDDPGDAGTTPAPISTTTTSPDPTGPAPSPTSDEPADESTTVIDTTTTTSVVAAVPEVGVPGLDSDLVVCRAWSRFAGSFQVVAVAASFGDDPIEVARLEVAAAPVVADAVEEMVAEWPTELADEADLVADGLLGPYARRSARALDALVAAGADDDELAELADAWLAALEVRDPTEVLPTLELDPELDALVTTAAVDFESQVVPIPLDPSLVTDVDVPRSEEFLFETCPDRGTLAGTEVEG
;
A
#
# COMPACT_ATOMS: atom_id res chain seq x y z
N MET A 1 33.02 15.66 -41.68
CA MET A 1 33.94 15.62 -40.52
C MET A 1 33.06 15.53 -39.28
N ASP A 2 32.71 14.28 -38.96
CA ASP A 2 32.23 13.77 -37.67
C ASP A 2 33.24 14.05 -36.52
N PRO A 3 32.95 13.74 -35.23
CA PRO A 3 31.64 13.59 -34.55
C PRO A 3 31.61 14.09 -33.07
N MET A 4 30.41 14.00 -32.46
CA MET A 4 30.11 13.57 -31.08
C MET A 4 30.91 14.17 -29.89
N ALA A 5 30.19 14.90 -29.03
CA ALA A 5 30.55 15.04 -27.62
C ALA A 5 29.58 14.20 -26.77
N THR A 6 29.98 12.95 -26.56
CA THR A 6 29.47 12.01 -25.56
C THR A 6 29.54 12.64 -24.16
N ARG A 7 28.40 12.85 -23.50
CA ARG A 7 28.35 13.05 -22.04
C ARG A 7 28.12 11.69 -21.38
N LEU A 8 29.16 11.26 -20.70
CA LEU A 8 29.27 10.03 -19.93
C LEU A 8 28.39 10.12 -18.67
N VAL A 9 27.38 9.26 -18.58
CA VAL A 9 26.62 8.99 -17.36
C VAL A 9 27.48 8.08 -16.47
N ILE A 10 27.79 8.53 -15.25
CA ILE A 10 28.39 7.69 -14.21
C ILE A 10 27.25 7.31 -13.26
N MET A 11 26.57 6.22 -13.60
CA MET A 11 25.60 5.55 -12.73
C MET A 11 26.38 4.56 -11.85
N THR A 12 26.48 4.85 -10.56
CA THR A 12 27.16 3.96 -9.61
C THR A 12 26.13 3.00 -9.03
N ILE A 13 26.06 1.80 -9.60
CA ILE A 13 25.29 0.68 -9.05
C ILE A 13 26.12 0.06 -7.91
N VAL A 14 25.67 0.21 -6.66
CA VAL A 14 26.19 -0.56 -5.53
C VAL A 14 25.35 -1.83 -5.40
N ALA A 15 25.83 -2.91 -6.01
CA ALA A 15 25.38 -4.27 -5.73
C ALA A 15 26.18 -4.80 -4.53
N ALA A 16 25.51 -5.02 -3.39
CA ALA A 16 26.07 -5.76 -2.27
C ALA A 16 25.42 -7.14 -2.17
N ALA A 17 26.14 -8.14 -2.66
CA ALA A 17 25.84 -9.55 -2.48
C ALA A 17 26.25 -10.01 -1.08
N LEU A 18 25.38 -10.78 -0.40
CA LEU A 18 25.79 -11.68 0.67
C LEU A 18 25.20 -13.07 0.42
N ALA A 19 26.01 -13.89 -0.25
CA ALA A 19 25.90 -15.33 -0.24
C ALA A 19 26.95 -15.87 0.75
N THR A 20 26.50 -16.54 1.80
CA THR A 20 27.33 -17.50 2.56
C THR A 20 26.51 -18.76 2.78
N GLY A 21 26.80 -19.77 1.94
CA GLY A 21 26.34 -21.13 2.13
C GLY A 21 27.16 -21.87 3.18
N CYS A 22 26.49 -22.76 3.90
CA CYS A 22 27.12 -23.91 4.54
C CYS A 22 26.42 -25.17 4.02
N SER A 23 27.20 -25.97 3.30
CA SER A 23 26.90 -27.30 2.79
C SER A 23 26.96 -28.32 3.93
N SER A 24 26.05 -29.30 3.94
CA SER A 24 26.25 -30.60 4.56
C SER A 24 25.39 -31.64 3.82
N ASP A 25 26.05 -32.39 2.94
CA ASP A 25 25.58 -33.64 2.35
C ASP A 25 25.72 -34.79 3.36
N ASP A 26 24.67 -35.62 3.53
CA ASP A 26 24.77 -37.01 3.99
C ASP A 26 23.76 -37.89 3.21
N PRO A 27 24.18 -39.03 2.61
CA PRO A 27 23.31 -39.88 1.80
C PRO A 27 23.00 -41.27 2.43
N GLY A 28 21.76 -41.73 2.20
CA GLY A 28 21.30 -43.15 2.29
C GLY A 28 20.53 -43.48 3.58
N ASP A 29 19.48 -44.31 3.63
CA ASP A 29 18.88 -45.27 2.69
C ASP A 29 17.52 -45.75 3.26
N ALA A 30 16.67 -46.26 2.37
CA ALA A 30 15.58 -47.23 2.55
C ALA A 30 14.38 -46.95 3.49
N GLY A 31 13.28 -46.52 2.87
CA GLY A 31 12.01 -47.27 2.76
C GLY A 31 11.28 -47.75 4.02
N THR A 32 10.06 -47.25 4.22
CA THR A 32 8.88 -48.02 4.67
C THR A 32 7.60 -47.19 4.47
N THR A 33 6.66 -47.70 3.66
CA THR A 33 5.26 -47.23 3.57
C THR A 33 4.41 -47.87 4.68
N PRO A 34 3.55 -47.11 5.36
CA PRO A 34 2.13 -47.51 5.50
C PRO A 34 1.17 -46.30 5.43
N ALA A 35 0.18 -46.31 4.52
CA ALA A 35 -1.23 -46.69 4.71
C ALA A 35 -2.17 -45.54 5.21
N PRO A 36 -3.43 -45.47 4.73
CA PRO A 36 -4.27 -44.26 4.78
C PRO A 36 -4.97 -44.07 6.13
N ILE A 37 -5.11 -42.81 6.56
CA ILE A 37 -5.85 -42.46 7.77
C ILE A 37 -7.32 -42.23 7.41
N SER A 38 -8.19 -43.03 8.03
CA SER A 38 -9.64 -42.89 7.95
C SER A 38 -10.15 -41.69 8.76
N THR A 39 -11.18 -41.06 8.21
CA THR A 39 -12.03 -40.04 8.83
C THR A 39 -12.76 -40.59 10.05
N THR A 40 -12.85 -39.78 11.12
CA THR A 40 -13.87 -39.94 12.17
C THR A 40 -14.35 -38.57 12.63
N THR A 41 -15.54 -38.20 12.19
CA THR A 41 -16.33 -37.07 12.68
C THR A 41 -16.86 -37.42 14.07
N THR A 42 -16.54 -36.62 15.08
CA THR A 42 -17.18 -36.68 16.40
C THR A 42 -17.71 -35.29 16.76
N SER A 43 -19.04 -35.19 16.81
CA SER A 43 -19.81 -34.03 17.22
C SER A 43 -19.98 -34.03 18.74
N PRO A 44 -19.71 -32.93 19.46
CA PRO A 44 -20.22 -32.75 20.81
C PRO A 44 -21.35 -31.71 20.82
N ASP A 45 -22.55 -32.19 21.16
CA ASP A 45 -23.64 -31.37 21.68
C ASP A 45 -23.56 -31.39 23.22
N PRO A 46 -23.59 -30.25 23.90
CA PRO A 46 -24.12 -30.20 25.25
C PRO A 46 -25.26 -29.17 25.39
N THR A 47 -26.44 -29.72 25.64
CA THR A 47 -27.60 -29.11 26.28
C THR A 47 -27.26 -28.60 27.70
N GLY A 48 -27.59 -27.34 28.05
CA GLY A 48 -27.65 -26.87 29.45
C GLY A 48 -27.61 -25.33 29.63
N PRO A 49 -28.32 -24.75 30.63
CA PRO A 49 -29.00 -23.45 30.49
C PRO A 49 -28.23 -22.20 30.93
N ALA A 50 -28.67 -21.05 30.41
CA ALA A 50 -28.24 -19.70 30.73
C ALA A 50 -28.62 -19.26 32.16
N PRO A 51 -27.74 -18.52 32.88
CA PRO A 51 -28.14 -17.75 34.06
C PRO A 51 -28.46 -16.29 33.69
N SER A 52 -29.65 -15.84 34.10
CA SER A 52 -29.98 -14.41 34.21
C SER A 52 -29.32 -13.80 35.45
N PRO A 53 -28.86 -12.54 35.40
CA PRO A 53 -28.71 -11.73 36.61
C PRO A 53 -29.88 -10.75 36.76
N THR A 54 -30.52 -10.80 37.94
CA THR A 54 -31.39 -9.76 38.48
C THR A 54 -30.76 -9.27 39.80
N SER A 55 -31.10 -8.03 40.15
CA SER A 55 -30.85 -7.28 41.41
C SER A 55 -29.73 -6.24 41.27
N ASP A 56 -30.03 -4.95 41.22
CA ASP A 56 -30.67 -4.03 42.20
C ASP A 56 -29.57 -3.16 42.83
N GLU A 57 -29.71 -1.84 42.59
CA GLU A 57 -28.97 -0.72 43.16
C GLU A 57 -29.17 -0.61 44.70
N PRO A 58 -28.31 0.09 45.48
CA PRO A 58 -28.30 1.56 45.43
C PRO A 58 -26.96 2.28 45.70
N ALA A 59 -26.90 3.51 45.15
CA ALA A 59 -26.29 4.76 45.63
C ALA A 59 -24.98 4.72 46.48
N ASP A 60 -23.92 5.34 45.94
CA ASP A 60 -23.05 6.19 46.75
C ASP A 60 -22.69 7.47 45.99
N GLU A 61 -22.94 8.60 46.64
CA GLU A 61 -22.86 9.96 46.12
C GLU A 61 -21.48 10.51 46.47
N SER A 62 -20.56 10.57 45.50
CA SER A 62 -19.27 11.25 45.66
C SER A 62 -19.01 12.14 44.45
N THR A 63 -19.49 13.38 44.54
CA THR A 63 -19.22 14.44 43.56
C THR A 63 -17.81 14.96 43.75
N THR A 64 -16.84 14.32 43.09
CA THR A 64 -15.54 14.93 42.84
C THR A 64 -15.68 15.77 41.57
N VAL A 65 -15.61 17.09 41.71
CA VAL A 65 -15.57 18.01 40.56
C VAL A 65 -14.21 17.83 39.89
N ILE A 66 -14.15 16.94 38.90
CA ILE A 66 -13.05 16.90 37.95
C ILE A 66 -13.31 18.06 36.99
N ASP A 67 -12.41 19.04 37.02
CA ASP A 67 -12.38 20.14 36.07
C ASP A 67 -11.92 19.55 34.72
N THR A 68 -12.86 18.96 34.00
CA THR A 68 -12.64 18.46 32.65
C THR A 68 -12.58 19.68 31.74
N THR A 69 -11.39 20.25 31.57
CA THR A 69 -11.08 20.97 30.34
C THR A 69 -11.19 19.97 29.20
N THR A 70 -12.41 19.81 28.69
CA THR A 70 -12.69 19.12 27.43
C THR A 70 -11.99 19.92 26.36
N THR A 71 -10.76 19.54 26.03
CA THR A 71 -10.17 19.87 24.74
C THR A 71 -11.09 19.21 23.73
N THR A 72 -11.99 19.98 23.13
CA THR A 72 -12.78 19.52 22.00
C THR A 72 -11.78 19.15 20.91
N SER A 73 -11.45 17.87 20.82
CA SER A 73 -10.71 17.33 19.68
C SER A 73 -11.60 17.59 18.47
N VAL A 74 -11.21 18.58 17.66
CA VAL A 74 -11.87 18.86 16.40
C VAL A 74 -11.47 17.72 15.49
N VAL A 75 -12.27 16.67 15.46
CA VAL A 75 -12.17 15.66 14.40
C VAL A 75 -12.47 16.42 13.11
N ALA A 76 -11.45 16.64 12.28
CA ALA A 76 -11.64 17.22 10.97
C ALA A 76 -12.65 16.35 10.21
N ALA A 77 -13.64 16.99 9.57
CA ALA A 77 -14.56 16.27 8.71
C ALA A 77 -13.75 15.65 7.57
N VAL A 78 -13.90 14.34 7.37
CA VAL A 78 -13.29 13.65 6.23
C VAL A 78 -13.96 14.20 4.96
N PRO A 79 -13.18 14.69 3.97
CA PRO A 79 -13.73 15.09 2.69
C PRO A 79 -14.57 13.99 2.05
N GLU A 80 -15.70 14.35 1.41
CA GLU A 80 -16.53 13.39 0.67
C GLU A 80 -15.88 12.93 -0.64
N VAL A 81 -14.89 13.69 -1.12
CA VAL A 81 -14.09 13.44 -2.32
C VAL A 81 -12.63 13.78 -2.05
N GLY A 82 -11.73 13.18 -2.80
CA GLY A 82 -10.28 13.38 -2.71
C GLY A 82 -9.64 12.54 -1.61
N VAL A 83 -8.35 12.23 -1.80
CA VAL A 83 -7.55 11.54 -0.77
C VAL A 83 -7.16 12.55 0.33
N PRO A 84 -7.53 12.31 1.59
CA PRO A 84 -7.12 13.19 2.70
C PRO A 84 -5.60 13.18 2.87
N GLY A 85 -5.00 14.34 3.19
CA GLY A 85 -3.59 14.44 3.57
C GLY A 85 -2.60 14.71 2.43
N LEU A 86 -3.04 14.78 1.17
CA LEU A 86 -2.20 15.17 0.02
C LEU A 86 -1.57 16.56 0.17
N ASP A 87 -2.21 17.47 0.92
CA ASP A 87 -1.76 18.82 1.21
C ASP A 87 -1.16 18.97 2.62
N SER A 88 -0.91 17.86 3.33
CA SER A 88 -0.38 17.90 4.70
C SER A 88 0.95 18.63 4.78
N ASP A 89 1.08 19.49 5.80
CA ASP A 89 2.35 20.15 6.15
C ASP A 89 3.41 19.14 6.64
N LEU A 90 2.98 17.98 7.13
CA LEU A 90 3.88 16.92 7.56
C LEU A 90 4.26 16.07 6.35
N VAL A 91 5.56 16.08 6.03
CA VAL A 91 6.13 15.38 4.88
C VAL A 91 5.76 13.89 4.87
N VAL A 92 5.97 13.19 5.98
CA VAL A 92 5.63 11.77 6.11
C VAL A 92 4.15 11.49 5.88
N CYS A 93 3.25 12.37 6.34
CA CYS A 93 1.81 12.18 6.15
C CYS A 93 1.40 12.43 4.70
N ARG A 94 1.95 13.46 4.06
CA ARG A 94 1.71 13.71 2.63
C ARG A 94 2.21 12.56 1.77
N ALA A 95 3.41 12.06 2.04
CA ALA A 95 3.98 10.93 1.33
C ALA A 95 3.16 9.65 1.58
N TRP A 96 2.71 9.42 2.82
CA TRP A 96 1.79 8.33 3.14
C TRP A 96 0.48 8.43 2.35
N SER A 97 -0.16 9.61 2.30
CA SER A 97 -1.42 9.80 1.56
C SER A 97 -1.25 9.55 0.06
N ARG A 98 -0.11 9.96 -0.53
CA ARG A 98 0.22 9.63 -1.92
C ARG A 98 0.35 8.13 -2.14
N PHE A 99 1.10 7.43 -1.28
CA PHE A 99 1.27 5.98 -1.37
C PHE A 99 -0.05 5.22 -1.15
N ALA A 100 -0.68 5.45 0.00
CA ALA A 100 -1.89 4.76 0.44
C ALA A 100 -3.07 5.07 -0.50
N GLY A 101 -3.27 6.33 -0.88
CA GLY A 101 -4.30 6.73 -1.82
C GLY A 101 -4.11 6.09 -3.19
N SER A 102 -2.87 6.04 -3.70
CA SER A 102 -2.57 5.37 -4.97
C SER A 102 -2.89 3.89 -4.91
N PHE A 103 -2.43 3.21 -3.85
CA PHE A 103 -2.69 1.78 -3.64
C PHE A 103 -4.18 1.49 -3.58
N GLN A 104 -4.96 2.30 -2.87
CA GLN A 104 -6.41 2.12 -2.73
C GLN A 104 -7.15 2.24 -4.06
N VAL A 105 -6.89 3.31 -4.80
CA VAL A 105 -7.52 3.55 -6.10
C VAL A 105 -7.25 2.38 -7.05
N VAL A 106 -6.00 1.93 -7.09
CA VAL A 106 -5.58 0.77 -7.88
C VAL A 106 -6.23 -0.53 -7.38
N ALA A 107 -6.30 -0.75 -6.06
CA ALA A 107 -6.88 -1.96 -5.47
C ALA A 107 -8.40 -2.05 -5.71
N VAL A 108 -9.12 -0.92 -5.65
CA VAL A 108 -10.54 -0.82 -6.00
C VAL A 108 -10.73 -1.16 -7.48
N ALA A 109 -9.96 -0.53 -8.37
CA ALA A 109 -10.00 -0.84 -9.79
C ALA A 109 -9.70 -2.33 -10.06
N ALA A 110 -8.72 -2.91 -9.38
CA ALA A 110 -8.37 -4.32 -9.55
C ALA A 110 -9.42 -5.30 -9.02
N SER A 111 -10.21 -4.88 -8.03
CA SER A 111 -11.24 -5.72 -7.40
C SER A 111 -12.59 -5.63 -8.11
N PHE A 112 -12.91 -4.47 -8.67
CA PHE A 112 -14.24 -4.17 -9.21
C PHE A 112 -14.25 -3.78 -10.70
N GLY A 113 -13.08 -3.58 -11.31
CA GLY A 113 -12.94 -3.30 -12.74
C GLY A 113 -13.11 -4.57 -13.60
N ASP A 114 -13.63 -4.38 -14.81
CA ASP A 114 -13.92 -5.47 -15.74
C ASP A 114 -12.76 -5.75 -16.72
N ASP A 115 -11.80 -4.84 -16.86
CA ASP A 115 -10.71 -4.92 -17.82
C ASP A 115 -9.32 -4.89 -17.15
N PRO A 116 -8.56 -6.01 -17.16
CA PRO A 116 -7.21 -6.07 -16.60
C PRO A 116 -6.25 -5.03 -17.20
N ILE A 117 -6.43 -4.64 -18.46
CA ILE A 117 -5.52 -3.65 -19.07
C ILE A 117 -5.75 -2.25 -18.49
N GLU A 118 -6.99 -1.90 -18.15
CA GLU A 118 -7.30 -0.61 -17.51
C GLU A 118 -6.73 -0.56 -16.09
N VAL A 119 -6.73 -1.68 -15.37
CA VAL A 119 -6.06 -1.78 -14.06
C VAL A 119 -4.55 -1.59 -14.23
N ALA A 120 -3.92 -2.28 -15.19
CA ALA A 120 -2.51 -2.12 -15.47
C ALA A 120 -2.14 -0.69 -15.87
N ARG A 121 -3.02 0.02 -16.62
CA ARG A 121 -2.85 1.44 -16.95
C ARG A 121 -2.84 2.31 -15.71
N LEU A 122 -3.73 2.06 -14.73
CA LEU A 122 -3.73 2.79 -13.46
C LEU A 122 -2.48 2.52 -12.62
N GLU A 123 -2.02 1.27 -12.57
CA GLU A 123 -0.77 0.91 -11.88
C GLU A 123 0.43 1.62 -12.47
N VAL A 124 0.51 1.68 -13.80
CA VAL A 124 1.53 2.40 -14.54
C VAL A 124 1.43 3.90 -14.30
N ALA A 125 0.24 4.48 -14.36
CA ALA A 125 0.04 5.91 -14.12
C ALA A 125 0.43 6.33 -12.69
N ALA A 126 0.14 5.48 -11.70
CA ALA A 126 0.48 5.73 -10.29
C ALA A 126 1.97 5.58 -9.99
N ALA A 127 2.73 4.85 -10.83
CA ALA A 127 4.07 4.39 -10.51
C ALA A 127 5.07 5.49 -10.11
N PRO A 128 5.14 6.65 -10.81
CA PRO A 128 6.04 7.74 -10.41
C PRO A 128 5.72 8.28 -9.02
N VAL A 129 4.44 8.50 -8.72
CA VAL A 129 3.98 9.03 -7.43
C VAL A 129 4.24 8.03 -6.30
N VAL A 130 4.03 6.74 -6.54
CA VAL A 130 4.31 5.69 -5.54
C VAL A 130 5.81 5.59 -5.26
N ALA A 131 6.66 5.65 -6.29
CA ALA A 131 8.10 5.60 -6.13
C ALA A 131 8.61 6.78 -5.27
N ASP A 132 8.22 8.00 -5.64
CA ASP A 132 8.60 9.22 -4.91
C ASP A 132 8.07 9.22 -3.47
N ALA A 133 6.83 8.78 -3.27
CA ALA A 133 6.22 8.70 -1.94
C ALA A 133 6.96 7.73 -1.02
N VAL A 134 7.40 6.58 -1.53
CA VAL A 134 8.17 5.62 -0.74
C VAL A 134 9.55 6.17 -0.37
N GLU A 135 10.23 6.84 -1.31
CA GLU A 135 11.50 7.50 -1.02
C GLU A 135 11.35 8.59 0.05
N GLU A 136 10.34 9.47 -0.08
CA GLU A 136 10.07 10.56 0.86
C GLU A 136 9.68 10.01 2.25
N MET A 137 8.86 8.94 2.32
CA MET A 137 8.51 8.29 3.59
C MET A 137 9.73 7.70 4.30
N VAL A 138 10.60 6.98 3.57
CA VAL A 138 11.80 6.36 4.17
C VAL A 138 12.80 7.42 4.61
N ALA A 139 12.95 8.50 3.85
CA ALA A 139 13.87 9.60 4.18
C ALA A 139 13.42 10.40 5.41
N GLU A 140 12.12 10.62 5.56
CA GLU A 140 11.54 11.48 6.61
C GLU A 140 10.85 10.69 7.72
N TRP A 141 11.11 9.37 7.80
CA TRP A 141 10.51 8.52 8.82
C TRP A 141 10.91 9.00 10.23
N PRO A 142 9.97 9.13 11.18
CA PRO A 142 10.27 9.65 12.51
C PRO A 142 11.35 8.84 13.22
N THR A 143 12.37 9.52 13.74
CA THR A 143 13.51 8.86 14.40
C THR A 143 13.11 8.10 15.66
N GLU A 144 12.01 8.49 16.30
CA GLU A 144 11.40 7.85 17.45
C GLU A 144 10.80 6.47 17.11
N LEU A 145 10.58 6.20 15.82
CA LEU A 145 10.05 4.96 15.25
C LEU A 145 11.13 4.15 14.51
N ALA A 146 12.42 4.47 14.70
CA ALA A 146 13.52 3.81 14.00
C ALA A 146 13.55 2.29 14.20
N ASP A 147 13.05 1.78 15.33
CA ASP A 147 12.97 0.33 15.60
C ASP A 147 12.02 -0.42 14.64
N GLU A 148 11.07 0.27 14.02
CA GLU A 148 10.10 -0.29 13.06
C GLU A 148 10.39 0.14 11.62
N ALA A 149 11.36 1.04 11.38
CA ALA A 149 11.60 1.65 10.07
C ALA A 149 11.90 0.62 8.95
N ASP A 150 12.74 -0.38 9.22
CA ASP A 150 13.05 -1.43 8.24
C ASP A 150 11.82 -2.31 7.94
N LEU A 151 11.00 -2.59 8.95
CA LEU A 151 9.76 -3.36 8.78
C LEU A 151 8.74 -2.59 7.94
N VAL A 152 8.64 -1.27 8.16
CA VAL A 152 7.80 -0.40 7.34
C VAL A 152 8.33 -0.35 5.91
N ALA A 153 9.61 -0.04 5.70
CA ALA A 153 10.19 0.14 4.39
C ALA A 153 10.13 -1.14 3.53
N ASP A 154 10.62 -2.26 4.06
CA ASP A 154 10.76 -3.50 3.28
C ASP A 154 9.52 -4.39 3.33
N GLY A 155 8.84 -4.38 4.47
CA GLY A 155 7.71 -5.24 4.78
C GLY A 155 6.38 -4.62 4.36
N LEU A 156 6.04 -3.45 4.91
CA LEU A 156 4.74 -2.81 4.67
C LEU A 156 4.68 -2.16 3.28
N LEU A 157 5.66 -1.30 2.96
CA LEU A 157 5.70 -0.54 1.71
C LEU A 157 6.31 -1.36 0.57
N GLY A 158 7.34 -2.13 0.89
CA GLY A 158 8.22 -2.80 -0.07
C GLY A 158 7.52 -3.66 -1.14
N PRO A 159 6.49 -4.47 -0.83
CA PRO A 159 5.80 -5.25 -1.84
C PRO A 159 5.19 -4.42 -2.97
N TYR A 160 4.41 -3.40 -2.62
CA TYR A 160 3.80 -2.53 -3.62
C TYR A 160 4.84 -1.62 -4.27
N ALA A 161 5.82 -1.11 -3.51
CA ALA A 161 6.93 -0.32 -4.05
C ALA A 161 7.70 -1.06 -5.15
N ARG A 162 8.05 -2.34 -4.93
CA ARG A 162 8.73 -3.17 -5.95
C ARG A 162 7.86 -3.42 -7.19
N ARG A 163 6.54 -3.50 -7.00
CA ARG A 163 5.59 -3.66 -8.09
C ARG A 163 5.50 -2.37 -8.93
N SER A 164 5.34 -1.22 -8.27
CA SER A 164 5.36 0.09 -8.93
C SER A 164 6.69 0.40 -9.61
N ALA A 165 7.83 -0.03 -9.05
CA ALA A 165 9.12 0.10 -9.71
C ALA A 165 9.17 -0.64 -11.06
N ARG A 166 8.54 -1.82 -11.19
CA ARG A 166 8.44 -2.53 -12.48
C ARG A 166 7.54 -1.79 -13.47
N ALA A 167 6.49 -1.14 -12.99
CA ALA A 167 5.62 -0.33 -13.83
C ALA A 167 6.35 0.94 -14.33
N LEU A 168 7.18 1.54 -13.48
CA LEU A 168 8.07 2.65 -13.86
C LEU A 168 9.13 2.21 -14.88
N ASP A 169 9.74 1.04 -14.69
CA ASP A 169 10.67 0.46 -15.66
C ASP A 169 9.99 0.24 -17.03
N ALA A 170 8.71 -0.14 -17.05
CA ALA A 170 7.93 -0.30 -18.28
C ALA A 170 7.66 1.04 -18.97
N LEU A 171 7.42 2.13 -18.23
CA LEU A 171 7.32 3.49 -18.79
C LEU A 171 8.62 3.93 -19.46
N VAL A 172 9.74 3.76 -18.76
CA VAL A 172 11.07 4.10 -19.30
C VAL A 172 11.38 3.22 -20.52
N ALA A 173 11.01 1.94 -20.51
CA ALA A 173 11.17 1.06 -21.66
C ALA A 173 10.27 1.43 -22.85
N ALA A 174 9.08 1.99 -22.60
CA ALA A 174 8.21 2.55 -23.62
C ALA A 174 8.75 3.86 -24.22
N GLY A 175 9.71 4.50 -23.55
CA GLY A 175 10.42 5.68 -24.02
C GLY A 175 10.11 6.96 -23.23
N ALA A 176 9.40 6.85 -22.10
CA ALA A 176 9.11 7.99 -21.24
C ALA A 176 10.42 8.61 -20.69
N ASP A 177 10.54 9.93 -20.80
CA ASP A 177 11.60 10.72 -20.19
C ASP A 177 11.19 11.35 -18.84
N ASP A 178 12.12 12.03 -18.18
CA ASP A 178 11.89 12.61 -16.86
C ASP A 178 10.77 13.67 -16.86
N ASP A 179 10.58 14.41 -17.95
CA ASP A 179 9.54 15.43 -18.07
C ASP A 179 8.16 14.75 -18.22
N GLU A 180 8.07 13.70 -19.04
CA GLU A 180 6.85 12.89 -19.22
C GLU A 180 6.46 12.14 -17.93
N LEU A 181 7.44 11.63 -17.17
CA LEU A 181 7.19 11.01 -15.86
C LEU A 181 6.67 12.02 -14.84
N ALA A 182 7.18 13.25 -14.85
CA ALA A 182 6.70 14.32 -13.99
C ALA A 182 5.27 14.76 -14.37
N GLU A 183 4.97 14.89 -15.66
CA GLU A 183 3.61 15.21 -16.14
C GLU A 183 2.61 14.11 -15.75
N LEU A 184 3.00 12.84 -15.86
CA LEU A 184 2.17 11.72 -15.41
C LEU A 184 1.95 11.74 -13.89
N ALA A 185 2.98 12.08 -13.12
CA ALA A 185 2.87 12.23 -11.67
C ALA A 185 1.87 13.34 -11.29
N ASP A 186 1.95 14.49 -11.95
CA ASP A 186 1.02 15.61 -11.75
C ASP A 186 -0.42 15.20 -12.11
N ALA A 187 -0.62 14.51 -13.23
CA ALA A 187 -1.94 14.01 -13.64
C ALA A 187 -2.53 13.01 -12.64
N TRP A 188 -1.70 12.10 -12.09
CA TRP A 188 -2.13 11.16 -11.07
C TRP A 188 -2.51 11.86 -9.76
N LEU A 189 -1.68 12.81 -9.30
CA LEU A 189 -1.98 13.59 -8.09
C LEU A 189 -3.28 14.40 -8.25
N ALA A 190 -3.49 15.03 -9.41
CA ALA A 190 -4.73 15.74 -9.71
C ALA A 190 -5.95 14.80 -9.65
N ALA A 191 -5.83 13.56 -10.12
CA ALA A 191 -6.90 12.57 -9.99
C ALA A 191 -7.15 12.14 -8.54
N LEU A 192 -6.11 12.01 -7.72
CA LEU A 192 -6.27 11.72 -6.29
C LEU A 192 -6.95 12.87 -5.53
N GLU A 193 -6.70 14.13 -5.92
CA GLU A 193 -7.31 15.31 -5.28
C GLU A 193 -8.84 15.37 -5.47
N VAL A 194 -9.34 14.85 -6.60
CA VAL A 194 -10.77 14.90 -6.94
C VAL A 194 -11.45 13.53 -6.93
N ARG A 195 -10.76 12.51 -6.41
CA ARG A 195 -11.20 11.12 -6.33
C ARG A 195 -12.62 11.00 -5.75
N ASP A 196 -13.57 10.52 -6.56
CA ASP A 196 -14.91 10.14 -6.08
C ASP A 196 -14.91 8.67 -5.68
N PRO A 197 -15.06 8.30 -4.39
CA PRO A 197 -14.97 6.92 -3.93
C PRO A 197 -16.06 5.98 -4.51
N THR A 198 -17.09 6.52 -5.16
CA THR A 198 -18.14 5.74 -5.84
C THR A 198 -17.77 5.32 -7.26
N GLU A 199 -16.72 5.90 -7.85
CA GLU A 199 -16.21 5.51 -9.16
C GLU A 199 -15.20 4.36 -9.02
N VAL A 200 -15.23 3.39 -9.93
CA VAL A 200 -14.27 2.26 -9.90
C VAL A 200 -12.94 2.63 -10.56
N LEU A 201 -13.00 3.38 -11.66
CA LEU A 201 -11.85 3.83 -12.42
C LEU A 201 -11.84 5.36 -12.40
N PRO A 202 -10.80 6.01 -11.84
CA PRO A 202 -10.68 7.45 -11.94
C PRO A 202 -10.42 7.85 -13.40
N THR A 203 -10.82 9.06 -13.76
CA THR A 203 -10.45 9.65 -15.05
C THR A 203 -9.08 10.31 -14.93
N LEU A 204 -8.16 9.98 -15.85
CA LEU A 204 -6.88 10.65 -16.01
C LEU A 204 -6.92 11.52 -17.27
N GLU A 205 -6.63 12.82 -17.12
CA GLU A 205 -6.49 13.72 -18.25
C GLU A 205 -5.03 13.74 -18.70
N LEU A 206 -4.72 12.95 -19.74
CA LEU A 206 -3.39 12.87 -20.33
C LEU A 206 -3.40 13.44 -21.76
N ASP A 207 -2.29 14.04 -22.17
CA ASP A 207 -2.10 14.34 -23.58
C ASP A 207 -1.97 13.03 -24.40
N PRO A 208 -2.25 13.07 -25.72
CA PRO A 208 -2.26 11.85 -26.52
C PRO A 208 -0.90 11.14 -26.67
N GLU A 209 0.22 11.84 -26.53
CA GLU A 209 1.55 11.26 -26.62
C GLU A 209 1.89 10.50 -25.32
N LEU A 210 1.65 11.12 -24.17
CA LEU A 210 1.78 10.46 -22.86
C LEU A 210 0.81 9.30 -22.68
N ASP A 211 -0.45 9.45 -23.12
CA ASP A 211 -1.44 8.37 -23.10
C ASP A 211 -0.96 7.15 -23.91
N ALA A 212 -0.30 7.36 -25.04
CA ALA A 212 0.25 6.27 -25.86
C ALA A 212 1.44 5.57 -25.16
N LEU A 213 2.27 6.31 -24.42
CA LEU A 213 3.35 5.74 -23.60
C LEU A 213 2.77 4.89 -22.46
N VAL A 214 1.81 5.42 -21.71
CA VAL A 214 1.10 4.68 -20.64
C VAL A 214 0.45 3.42 -21.19
N THR A 215 -0.22 3.51 -22.34
CA THR A 215 -0.81 2.35 -23.03
C THR A 215 0.23 1.28 -23.32
N THR A 216 1.36 1.68 -23.88
CA THR A 216 2.43 0.76 -24.28
C THR A 216 3.06 0.09 -23.06
N ALA A 217 3.36 0.87 -22.01
CA ALA A 217 3.89 0.38 -20.76
C ALA A 217 2.91 -0.55 -20.04
N ALA A 218 1.61 -0.24 -20.03
CA ALA A 218 0.59 -1.08 -19.40
C ALA A 218 0.48 -2.46 -20.06
N VAL A 219 0.58 -2.56 -21.39
CA VAL A 219 0.59 -3.85 -22.10
C VAL A 219 1.80 -4.69 -21.73
N ASP A 220 2.98 -4.07 -21.63
CA ASP A 220 4.20 -4.78 -21.22
C ASP A 220 4.12 -5.22 -19.75
N PHE A 221 3.69 -4.32 -18.87
CA PHE A 221 3.57 -4.53 -17.44
C PHE A 221 2.55 -5.62 -17.09
N GLU A 222 1.35 -5.58 -17.68
CA GLU A 222 0.28 -6.57 -17.44
C GLU A 222 0.78 -8.00 -17.70
N SER A 223 1.58 -8.18 -18.76
CA SER A 223 2.12 -9.50 -19.13
C SER A 223 3.13 -10.08 -18.14
N GLN A 224 3.64 -9.26 -17.21
CA GLN A 224 4.72 -9.59 -16.28
C GLN A 224 4.26 -9.73 -14.84
N VAL A 225 3.01 -9.38 -14.54
CA VAL A 225 2.51 -9.31 -13.17
C VAL A 225 1.32 -10.23 -12.94
N VAL A 226 1.18 -10.69 -11.70
CA VAL A 226 -0.04 -11.35 -11.26
C VAL A 226 -1.09 -10.27 -10.96
N PRO A 227 -2.36 -10.44 -11.33
CA PRO A 227 -3.42 -9.49 -10.94
C PRO A 227 -3.47 -9.30 -9.42
N ILE A 228 -3.68 -8.07 -8.95
CA ILE A 228 -3.56 -7.70 -7.53
C ILE A 228 -4.37 -8.63 -6.59
N PRO A 229 -5.67 -8.93 -6.84
CA PRO A 229 -6.44 -9.80 -5.95
C PRO A 229 -5.92 -11.24 -5.86
N LEU A 230 -5.04 -11.63 -6.79
CA LEU A 230 -4.46 -12.96 -6.91
C LEU A 230 -2.96 -12.99 -6.58
N ASP A 231 -2.34 -11.84 -6.30
CA ASP A 231 -0.90 -11.73 -6.09
C ASP A 231 -0.53 -11.95 -4.61
N PRO A 232 -0.01 -13.14 -4.23
CA PRO A 232 0.33 -13.41 -2.85
C PRO A 232 1.50 -12.57 -2.35
N SER A 233 2.29 -11.95 -3.25
CA SER A 233 3.40 -11.10 -2.84
C SER A 233 2.95 -9.78 -2.24
N LEU A 234 1.71 -9.35 -2.51
CA LEU A 234 1.11 -8.13 -1.97
C LEU A 234 0.43 -8.34 -0.61
N VAL A 235 0.34 -9.58 -0.12
CA VAL A 235 -0.18 -9.86 1.22
C VAL A 235 0.91 -9.53 2.24
N THR A 236 0.68 -8.49 3.04
CA THR A 236 1.56 -8.08 4.13
C THR A 236 0.99 -8.51 5.48
N ASP A 237 1.84 -9.11 6.31
CA ASP A 237 1.55 -9.43 7.72
C ASP A 237 2.76 -8.99 8.54
N VAL A 238 2.85 -7.66 8.73
CA VAL A 238 4.01 -6.98 9.30
C VAL A 238 3.57 -6.24 10.55
N ASP A 239 4.16 -6.57 11.69
CA ASP A 239 3.82 -6.01 13.00
C ASP A 239 4.60 -4.70 13.23
N VAL A 240 3.95 -3.56 13.00
CA VAL A 240 4.51 -2.20 13.17
C VAL A 240 3.57 -1.30 13.98
N PRO A 241 3.19 -1.70 15.21
CA PRO A 241 2.08 -1.08 15.94
C PRO A 241 2.34 0.37 16.32
N ARG A 242 3.60 0.79 16.55
CA ARG A 242 3.91 2.19 16.87
C ARG A 242 3.83 3.08 15.63
N SER A 243 4.18 2.53 14.48
CA SER A 243 4.05 3.18 13.17
C SER A 243 2.59 3.34 12.77
N GLU A 244 1.78 2.29 12.97
CA GLU A 244 0.33 2.35 12.76
C GLU A 244 -0.32 3.39 13.67
N GLU A 245 0.02 3.40 14.97
CA GLU A 245 -0.46 4.39 15.93
C GLU A 245 -0.04 5.82 15.52
N PHE A 246 1.21 6.01 15.12
CA PHE A 246 1.70 7.31 14.65
C PHE A 246 0.90 7.81 13.44
N LEU A 247 0.73 6.99 12.41
CA LEU A 247 -0.03 7.35 11.22
C LEU A 247 -1.50 7.65 11.56
N PHE A 248 -2.08 6.86 12.46
CA PHE A 248 -3.46 7.03 12.93
C PHE A 248 -3.71 8.33 13.70
N GLU A 249 -2.78 8.70 14.59
CA GLU A 249 -2.91 9.89 15.44
C GLU A 249 -2.46 11.17 14.73
N THR A 250 -1.52 11.06 13.79
CA THR A 250 -0.81 12.22 13.22
C THR A 250 -1.32 12.59 11.83
N CYS A 251 -1.64 11.60 10.99
CA CYS A 251 -1.96 11.86 9.59
C CYS A 251 -3.46 12.09 9.35
N PRO A 252 -3.83 12.99 8.42
CA PRO A 252 -5.25 13.30 8.15
C PRO A 252 -6.08 12.09 7.68
N ASP A 253 -5.45 11.14 6.99
CA ASP A 253 -6.06 9.87 6.54
C ASP A 253 -5.98 8.76 7.59
N ARG A 254 -5.40 9.05 8.76
CA ARG A 254 -5.29 8.18 9.92
C ARG A 254 -4.62 6.83 9.64
N GLY A 255 -3.67 6.79 8.71
CA GLY A 255 -2.99 5.53 8.37
C GLY A 255 -3.90 4.50 7.69
N THR A 256 -5.09 4.92 7.25
CA THR A 256 -6.04 3.97 6.66
C THR A 256 -5.61 3.68 5.23
N LEU A 257 -5.36 2.41 4.91
CA LEU A 257 -5.32 1.90 3.53
C LEU A 257 -6.77 1.76 2.93
N ALA A 258 -7.66 2.71 3.29
CA ALA A 258 -9.12 2.86 3.10
C ALA A 258 -10.06 1.84 3.76
N GLY A 259 -11.23 2.35 4.16
CA GLY A 259 -12.33 1.57 4.76
C GLY A 259 -13.71 2.25 4.75
N THR A 260 -13.96 3.25 3.91
CA THR A 260 -15.31 3.84 3.72
C THR A 260 -15.77 3.87 2.27
N GLU A 261 -15.05 3.19 1.37
CA GLU A 261 -15.39 3.17 -0.05
C GLU A 261 -16.31 1.97 -0.30
N VAL A 262 -17.49 2.27 -0.85
CA VAL A 262 -18.66 1.41 -1.10
C VAL A 262 -19.37 0.82 0.13
N GLU A 263 -20.14 1.67 0.83
CA GLU A 263 -21.42 1.24 1.42
C GLU A 263 -22.54 1.43 0.37
N GLY A 264 -23.02 0.32 -0.19
CA GLY A 264 -24.28 0.27 -0.93
C GLY A 264 -25.46 -0.06 -0.01
#